data_AF-A0A0R3AQI9-F1
#
_entry.id   AF-A0A0R3AQI9-F1
#
_cell.length_a   1.000
_cell.length_b   1.000
_cell.length_c   1.000
_cell.angle_alpha   90.00
_cell.angle_beta   90.00
_cell.angle_gamma   90.00
#
_symmetry.space_group_name_H-M   'P 1'
#
loop_
_entity.id
_entity.type
_entity.pdbx_description
1 polymer ?
#
loop_
_entity_poly.entity_id
_entity_poly.type
_entity_poly.pdbx_seq_one_letter_code
_entity_poly.pdbx_strand_id
1 'polypeptide(L)'
;MNWAPVTMRWPDQATQWMGQLSAPKDLASTEQASTAKRLADLDGKASTNPGPVGDAAQGAIVAGRGALADQMGEAPACLVVTPFQSGIGQGRGYQRFLSAPNLLQQLAGKLVDVSDTGRPDGPQFALCLMFLATRFDQLAESLARFNALLPIPDLVRAERRARHLSKLETEKWEIPAAGTLPRWQALPLERCTVVKAAQQSMSGQLAVLESYAADSSPMADLAALANRKAAQQQGRDQQLADLKASLAGGNPDSSMRARLIGPGNATELRQALLAGDAPGHEWVLCAGALLVGSEKGLSFVRELVGL
;
A
#
# COMPACT_ATOMS: atom_id res chain seq x y z
N MET A 1 -16.45 23.88 0.87
CA MET A 1 -15.92 22.87 1.81
C MET A 1 -14.43 23.11 1.98
N ASN A 2 -13.95 23.11 3.22
CA ASN A 2 -12.59 23.51 3.60
C ASN A 2 -11.61 22.32 3.58
N TRP A 3 -10.31 22.62 3.55
CA TRP A 3 -9.24 21.63 3.66
C TRP A 3 -9.19 21.01 5.06
N ALA A 4 -9.36 19.70 5.15
CA ALA A 4 -9.34 18.98 6.43
C ALA A 4 -7.93 18.43 6.73
N PRO A 5 -7.48 18.43 8.00
CA PRO A 5 -6.30 17.66 8.39
C PRO A 5 -6.55 16.17 8.19
N VAL A 6 -5.55 15.45 7.67
CA VAL A 6 -5.68 14.01 7.43
C VAL A 6 -5.64 13.25 8.75
N THR A 7 -6.58 12.32 8.91
CA THR A 7 -6.59 11.38 10.03
C THR A 7 -6.53 9.97 9.47
N MET A 8 -5.36 9.34 9.51
CA MET A 8 -5.20 7.98 9.01
C MET A 8 -6.04 7.01 9.84
N ARG A 9 -7.02 6.36 9.21
CA ARG A 9 -7.91 5.41 9.86
C ARG A 9 -8.21 4.23 8.94
N TRP A 10 -8.60 3.10 9.52
CA TRP A 10 -9.06 1.99 8.73
C TRP A 10 -10.37 2.36 7.99
N PRO A 11 -10.50 2.08 6.68
CA PRO A 11 -11.71 2.41 5.92
C PRO A 11 -12.84 1.39 6.19
N ASP A 12 -13.54 1.57 7.31
CA ASP A 12 -14.57 0.64 7.80
C ASP A 12 -15.76 0.46 6.86
N GLN A 13 -16.26 1.54 6.23
CA GLN A 13 -17.42 1.44 5.35
C GLN A 13 -17.02 0.80 4.03
N ALA A 14 -15.91 1.24 3.47
CA ALA A 14 -15.35 0.65 2.26
C ALA A 14 -15.11 -0.86 2.48
N THR A 15 -14.62 -1.28 3.64
CA THR A 15 -14.29 -2.68 3.92
C THR A 15 -15.38 -3.46 4.67
N GLN A 16 -16.61 -2.93 4.77
CA GLN A 16 -17.69 -3.53 5.55
C GLN A 16 -18.02 -4.96 5.11
N TRP A 17 -17.90 -5.27 3.82
CA TRP A 17 -18.10 -6.61 3.26
C TRP A 17 -17.18 -7.67 3.87
N MET A 18 -16.01 -7.28 4.41
CA MET A 18 -15.13 -8.22 5.11
C MET A 18 -15.81 -8.84 6.34
N GLY A 19 -16.77 -8.13 6.95
CA GLY A 19 -17.58 -8.68 8.04
C GLY A 19 -18.43 -9.88 7.61
N GLN A 20 -18.86 -9.92 6.34
CA GLN A 20 -19.63 -11.04 5.78
C GLN A 20 -18.79 -12.32 5.60
N LEU A 21 -17.46 -12.19 5.65
CA LEU A 21 -16.54 -13.34 5.59
C LEU A 21 -16.34 -14.02 6.95
N SER A 22 -16.78 -13.41 8.06
CA SER A 22 -16.57 -13.96 9.41
C SER A 22 -17.23 -15.32 9.60
N ALA A 23 -18.54 -15.43 9.37
CA ALA A 23 -19.27 -16.69 9.52
C ALA A 23 -18.74 -17.84 8.63
N PRO A 24 -18.45 -17.62 7.32
CA PRO A 24 -17.77 -18.62 6.49
C PRO A 24 -16.38 -19.01 7.00
N LYS A 25 -15.60 -18.07 7.54
CA LYS A 25 -14.29 -18.35 8.14
C LYS A 25 -14.42 -19.22 9.39
N ASP A 26 -15.39 -18.93 10.26
CA ASP A 26 -15.63 -19.70 11.50
C ASP A 26 -16.07 -21.14 11.19
N LEU A 27 -16.90 -21.30 10.16
CA LEU A 27 -17.27 -22.61 9.64
C LEU A 27 -16.04 -23.36 9.09
N ALA A 28 -15.19 -22.68 8.33
CA ALA A 28 -13.97 -23.26 7.78
C ALA A 28 -12.98 -23.68 8.87
N SER A 29 -12.79 -22.87 9.92
CA SER A 29 -11.92 -23.23 11.05
C SER A 29 -12.47 -24.41 11.85
N THR A 30 -13.79 -24.45 12.05
CA THR A 30 -14.46 -25.54 12.75
C THR A 30 -14.32 -26.85 11.98
N GLU A 31 -14.53 -26.83 10.67
CA GLU A 31 -14.37 -28.01 9.82
C GLU A 31 -12.90 -28.40 9.60
N GLN A 32 -11.97 -27.46 9.67
CA GLN A 32 -10.54 -27.79 9.65
C GLN A 32 -10.15 -28.56 10.92
N ALA A 33 -10.65 -28.16 12.09
CA ALA A 33 -10.48 -28.90 13.34
C ALA A 33 -11.17 -30.27 13.29
N SER A 34 -12.39 -30.36 12.73
CA SER A 34 -13.10 -31.63 12.55
C SER A 34 -12.36 -32.57 11.59
N THR A 35 -11.77 -32.02 10.52
CA THR A 35 -10.96 -32.77 9.55
C THR A 35 -9.66 -33.27 10.14
N ALA A 36 -8.98 -32.47 10.97
CA ALA A 36 -7.80 -32.92 11.71
C ALA A 36 -8.15 -34.10 12.66
N LYS A 37 -9.32 -34.03 13.31
CA LYS A 37 -9.80 -35.14 14.16
C LYS A 37 -10.15 -36.39 13.36
N ARG A 38 -10.90 -36.24 12.25
CA ARG A 38 -11.19 -37.36 11.32
C ARG A 38 -9.90 -38.00 10.79
N LEU A 39 -8.89 -37.19 10.48
CA LEU A 39 -7.60 -37.66 10.00
C LEU A 39 -6.85 -38.48 11.06
N ALA A 40 -6.90 -38.05 12.33
CA ALA A 40 -6.38 -38.83 13.45
C ALA A 40 -7.17 -40.14 13.66
N ASP A 41 -8.49 -40.12 13.49
CA ASP A 41 -9.37 -41.29 13.62
C ASP A 41 -9.22 -42.29 12.46
N LEU A 42 -8.71 -41.84 11.31
CA LEU A 42 -8.47 -42.63 10.09
C LEU A 42 -7.11 -43.34 10.07
N ASP A 43 -6.27 -43.13 11.10
CA ASP A 43 -4.99 -43.83 11.23
C ASP A 43 -5.22 -45.36 11.18
N GLY A 44 -4.76 -45.97 10.09
CA GLY A 44 -4.96 -47.40 9.79
C GLY A 44 -6.25 -47.84 9.10
N LYS A 45 -7.14 -46.96 8.58
CA LYS A 45 -8.48 -47.38 8.07
C LYS A 45 -8.99 -46.90 6.67
N ALA A 46 -8.35 -45.95 5.96
CA ALA A 46 -8.79 -45.39 4.63
C ALA A 46 -10.19 -44.71 4.63
N SER A 47 -10.68 -43.85 3.71
CA SER A 47 -10.25 -43.09 2.52
C SER A 47 -10.79 -41.64 2.63
N THR A 48 -10.31 -40.69 1.82
CA THR A 48 -10.67 -39.26 1.93
C THR A 48 -11.93 -38.88 1.14
N ASN A 49 -12.90 -38.26 1.81
CA ASN A 49 -14.05 -37.60 1.15
C ASN A 49 -13.98 -36.07 1.42
N PRO A 50 -14.27 -35.20 0.43
CA PRO A 50 -14.27 -33.75 0.64
C PRO A 50 -15.29 -33.32 1.71
N GLY A 51 -14.91 -32.38 2.58
CA GLY A 51 -15.79 -31.85 3.63
C GLY A 51 -16.82 -30.81 3.12
N PRO A 52 -17.89 -30.53 3.88
CA PRO A 52 -19.03 -29.70 3.46
C PRO A 52 -18.74 -28.18 3.36
N VAL A 53 -17.55 -27.72 3.78
CA VAL A 53 -17.16 -26.29 3.75
C VAL A 53 -17.11 -25.74 2.33
N GLY A 54 -16.68 -26.56 1.36
CA GLY A 54 -16.52 -26.10 -0.02
C GLY A 54 -17.81 -25.49 -0.56
N ASP A 55 -18.92 -26.19 -0.36
CA ASP A 55 -20.24 -25.76 -0.84
C ASP A 55 -20.77 -24.56 -0.04
N ALA A 56 -20.58 -24.54 1.28
CA ALA A 56 -21.02 -23.44 2.15
C ALA A 56 -20.21 -22.13 1.94
N ALA A 57 -18.92 -22.25 1.62
CA ALA A 57 -18.04 -21.10 1.41
C ALA A 57 -18.14 -20.54 -0.02
N GLN A 58 -18.61 -21.32 -1.00
CA GLN A 58 -18.68 -20.94 -2.41
C GLN A 58 -19.38 -19.58 -2.62
N GLY A 59 -20.54 -19.37 -1.99
CA GLY A 59 -21.31 -18.13 -2.11
C GLY A 59 -20.56 -16.91 -1.52
N ALA A 60 -19.94 -17.08 -0.35
CA ALA A 60 -19.15 -16.02 0.28
C ALA A 60 -17.86 -15.71 -0.49
N ILE A 61 -17.23 -16.71 -1.12
CA ILE A 61 -16.05 -16.52 -1.98
C ILE A 61 -16.42 -15.74 -3.22
N VAL A 62 -17.53 -16.08 -3.88
CA VAL A 62 -18.01 -15.35 -5.07
C VAL A 62 -18.39 -13.92 -4.70
N ALA A 63 -19.15 -13.73 -3.63
CA ALA A 63 -19.53 -12.40 -3.14
C ALA A 63 -18.31 -11.56 -2.72
N GLY A 64 -17.36 -12.16 -1.99
CA GLY A 64 -16.14 -11.49 -1.56
C GLY A 64 -15.21 -11.12 -2.73
N ARG A 65 -15.07 -11.99 -3.73
CA ARG A 65 -14.31 -11.67 -4.96
C ARG A 65 -15.00 -10.60 -5.79
N GLY A 66 -16.32 -10.65 -5.91
CA GLY A 66 -17.13 -9.62 -6.58
C GLY A 66 -16.98 -8.28 -5.88
N ALA A 67 -17.13 -8.23 -4.56
CA ALA A 67 -16.95 -7.00 -3.77
C ALA A 67 -15.52 -6.45 -3.87
N LEU A 68 -14.50 -7.31 -3.80
CA LEU A 68 -13.10 -6.90 -3.97
C LEU A 68 -12.86 -6.35 -5.39
N ALA A 69 -13.40 -7.00 -6.42
CA ALA A 69 -13.31 -6.54 -7.80
C ALA A 69 -14.09 -5.25 -8.03
N ASP A 70 -15.25 -5.07 -7.41
CA ASP A 70 -16.07 -3.86 -7.55
C ASP A 70 -15.46 -2.65 -6.82
N GLN A 71 -14.84 -2.90 -5.67
CA GLN A 71 -14.25 -1.85 -4.86
C GLN A 71 -12.83 -1.47 -5.32
N MET A 72 -12.04 -2.46 -5.79
CA MET A 72 -10.69 -2.22 -6.30
C MET A 72 -10.61 -2.11 -7.83
N GLY A 73 -11.68 -2.45 -8.55
CA GLY A 73 -11.73 -2.43 -10.02
C GLY A 73 -12.00 -1.06 -10.61
N GLU A 74 -12.59 -0.14 -9.85
CA GLU A 74 -12.70 1.29 -10.23
C GLU A 74 -11.46 2.06 -9.74
N ALA A 75 -10.29 1.66 -10.22
CA ALA A 75 -9.02 2.30 -9.84
C ALA A 75 -9.04 3.78 -10.26
N PRO A 76 -8.88 4.73 -9.32
CA PRO A 76 -8.88 6.15 -9.67
C PRO A 76 -7.62 6.51 -10.46
N ALA A 77 -7.76 7.45 -11.38
CA ALA A 77 -6.63 8.08 -12.03
C ALA A 77 -5.81 8.84 -10.98
N CYS A 78 -4.50 8.63 -10.95
CA CYS A 78 -3.61 9.22 -9.95
C CYS A 78 -2.61 10.15 -10.62
N LEU A 79 -2.59 11.41 -10.18
CA LEU A 79 -1.60 12.40 -10.53
C LEU A 79 -0.82 12.80 -9.29
N VAL A 80 0.51 12.83 -9.37
CA VAL A 80 1.37 13.27 -8.28
C VAL A 80 2.26 14.42 -8.74
N VAL A 81 2.28 15.49 -7.97
CA VAL A 81 3.12 16.67 -8.20
C VAL A 81 4.07 16.82 -7.02
N THR A 82 5.37 16.89 -7.32
CA THR A 82 6.43 17.01 -6.30
C THR A 82 7.46 18.06 -6.72
N PRO A 83 8.17 18.71 -5.78
CA PRO A 83 9.15 19.74 -6.11
C PRO A 83 10.35 19.18 -6.87
N PHE A 84 10.54 17.85 -6.89
CA PHE A 84 11.70 17.20 -7.49
C PHE A 84 11.48 16.80 -8.95
N GLN A 85 10.27 16.97 -9.47
CA GLN A 85 9.97 16.75 -10.89
C GLN A 85 10.51 17.90 -11.74
N SER A 86 10.95 17.57 -12.95
CA SER A 86 11.48 18.56 -13.90
C SER A 86 10.41 19.61 -14.23
N GLY A 87 10.78 20.89 -14.18
CA GLY A 87 9.89 22.01 -14.50
C GLY A 87 8.83 22.36 -13.44
N ILE A 88 8.72 21.58 -12.35
CA ILE A 88 7.72 21.82 -11.29
C ILE A 88 8.30 22.68 -10.16
N GLY A 89 9.40 22.22 -9.55
CA GLY A 89 10.00 22.91 -8.41
C GLY A 89 10.86 24.12 -8.79
N GLN A 90 10.74 25.17 -8.00
CA GLN A 90 11.55 26.39 -8.09
C GLN A 90 12.83 26.24 -7.26
N GLY A 91 13.93 26.89 -7.66
CA GLY A 91 15.21 26.82 -6.96
C GLY A 91 16.39 26.51 -7.87
N ARG A 92 17.58 26.36 -7.29
CA ARG A 92 18.84 26.11 -8.02
C ARG A 92 19.43 24.77 -7.60
N GLY A 93 20.00 24.05 -8.57
CA GLY A 93 20.65 22.77 -8.35
C GLY A 93 19.69 21.73 -7.74
N TYR A 94 20.14 21.09 -6.66
CA TYR A 94 19.44 19.99 -6.00
C TYR A 94 18.35 20.42 -5.01
N GLN A 95 18.38 21.67 -4.55
CA GLN A 95 17.39 22.24 -3.65
C GLN A 95 16.23 22.80 -4.48
N ARG A 96 15.09 22.12 -4.43
CA ARG A 96 13.87 22.51 -5.14
C ARG A 96 12.73 22.67 -4.13
N PHE A 97 11.92 23.70 -4.35
CA PHE A 97 10.83 24.12 -3.50
C PHE A 97 9.56 24.24 -4.32
N LEU A 98 8.42 23.98 -3.69
CA LEU A 98 7.11 24.11 -4.29
C LEU A 98 6.16 24.51 -3.17
N SER A 99 5.68 25.75 -3.19
CA SER A 99 4.75 26.22 -2.17
C SER A 99 3.37 25.58 -2.33
N ALA A 100 2.58 25.55 -1.26
CA ALA A 100 1.22 25.01 -1.30
C ALA A 100 0.32 25.64 -2.39
N PRO A 101 0.28 26.97 -2.58
CA PRO A 101 -0.49 27.56 -3.68
C PRO A 101 0.02 27.15 -5.07
N ASN A 102 1.34 27.05 -5.26
CA ASN A 102 1.92 26.66 -6.55
C ASN A 102 1.64 25.18 -6.85
N LEU A 103 1.68 24.31 -5.83
CA LEU A 103 1.28 22.91 -5.95
C LEU A 103 -0.16 22.78 -6.46
N LEU A 104 -1.09 23.53 -5.86
CA LEU A 104 -2.49 23.51 -6.29
C LEU A 104 -2.66 24.00 -7.72
N GLN A 105 -1.95 25.06 -8.13
CA GLN A 105 -1.97 25.52 -9.51
C GLN A 105 -1.47 24.47 -10.50
N GLN A 106 -0.40 23.72 -10.15
CA GLN A 106 0.11 22.64 -10.99
C GLN A 106 -0.88 21.48 -11.11
N LEU A 107 -1.47 21.03 -10.00
CA LEU A 107 -2.49 19.98 -10.00
C LEU A 107 -3.74 20.40 -10.78
N ALA A 108 -4.21 21.63 -10.55
CA ALA A 108 -5.37 22.21 -11.22
C ALA A 108 -5.14 22.41 -12.72
N GLY A 109 -3.93 22.78 -13.13
CA GLY A 109 -3.53 22.89 -14.53
C GLY A 109 -3.59 21.55 -15.25
N LYS A 110 -3.11 20.47 -14.61
CA LYS A 110 -3.14 19.12 -15.18
C LYS A 110 -4.54 18.57 -15.40
N LEU A 111 -5.54 18.98 -14.60
CA LEU A 111 -6.93 18.59 -14.84
C LEU A 111 -7.44 19.04 -16.21
N VAL A 112 -6.98 20.18 -16.73
CA VAL A 112 -7.43 20.72 -18.02
C VAL A 112 -6.39 20.58 -19.14
N ASP A 113 -5.31 19.85 -18.90
CA ASP A 113 -4.24 19.61 -19.87
C ASP A 113 -4.75 18.72 -21.00
N VAL A 114 -5.11 19.34 -22.13
CA VAL A 114 -5.63 18.64 -23.32
C VAL A 114 -4.56 17.83 -24.04
N SER A 115 -3.28 18.04 -23.74
CA SER A 115 -2.19 17.27 -24.35
C SER A 115 -1.98 15.90 -23.68
N ASP A 116 -2.57 15.69 -22.49
CA ASP A 116 -2.47 14.46 -21.74
C ASP A 116 -3.61 13.50 -22.11
N THR A 117 -3.26 12.41 -22.80
CA THR A 117 -4.24 11.37 -23.19
C THR A 117 -4.74 10.55 -22.00
N GLY A 118 -4.07 10.61 -20.84
CA GLY A 118 -4.48 9.94 -19.60
C GLY A 118 -5.42 10.77 -18.74
N ARG A 119 -5.87 11.93 -19.24
CA ARG A 119 -6.75 12.83 -18.49
C ARG A 119 -8.12 12.17 -18.22
N PRO A 120 -8.63 12.25 -16.99
CA PRO A 120 -9.97 11.76 -16.69
C PRO A 120 -11.04 12.54 -17.47
N ASP A 121 -12.08 11.83 -17.94
CA ASP A 121 -13.19 12.41 -18.71
C ASP A 121 -14.57 12.10 -18.07
N GLY A 122 -15.55 12.96 -18.33
CA GLY A 122 -16.89 12.89 -17.74
C GLY A 122 -17.00 13.49 -16.32
N PRO A 123 -18.20 13.42 -15.71
CA PRO A 123 -18.42 13.91 -14.35
C PRO A 123 -17.77 12.97 -13.32
N GLN A 124 -16.79 13.49 -12.59
CA GLN A 124 -16.02 12.73 -11.62
C GLN A 124 -15.89 13.48 -10.29
N PHE A 125 -15.43 12.76 -9.28
CA PHE A 125 -14.95 13.33 -8.03
C PHE A 125 -13.42 13.38 -8.06
N ALA A 126 -12.82 14.31 -7.33
CA ALA A 126 -11.39 14.34 -7.11
C ALA A 126 -11.06 14.47 -5.62
N LEU A 127 -10.16 13.61 -5.15
CA LEU A 127 -9.58 13.66 -3.81
C LEU A 127 -8.17 14.22 -3.93
N CYS A 128 -7.96 15.41 -3.39
CA CYS A 128 -6.65 16.04 -3.32
C CYS A 128 -6.03 15.84 -1.94
N LEU A 129 -4.77 15.42 -1.93
CA LEU A 129 -3.92 15.27 -0.76
C LEU A 129 -2.71 16.19 -0.89
N MET A 130 -2.44 16.98 0.14
CA MET A 130 -1.28 17.87 0.23
C MET A 130 -0.42 17.46 1.42
N PHE A 131 0.88 17.36 1.19
CA PHE A 131 1.91 17.19 2.21
C PHE A 131 2.62 18.52 2.37
N LEU A 132 2.55 19.10 3.58
CA LEU A 132 2.98 20.45 3.91
C LEU A 132 4.20 20.39 4.82
N ALA A 133 5.27 21.07 4.43
CA ALA A 133 6.47 21.17 5.25
C ALA A 133 7.19 22.50 5.02
N THR A 134 8.04 22.85 5.98
CA THR A 134 9.00 23.96 5.87
C THR A 134 10.43 23.46 5.70
N ARG A 135 10.68 22.16 5.96
CA ARG A 135 12.00 21.51 5.92
C ARG A 135 11.92 20.13 5.27
N PHE A 136 13.04 19.67 4.71
CA PHE A 136 13.10 18.38 3.99
C PHE A 136 12.89 17.15 4.90
N ASP A 137 13.33 17.19 6.15
CA ASP A 137 13.08 16.13 7.14
C ASP A 137 11.59 15.99 7.44
N GLN A 138 10.90 17.12 7.69
CA GLN A 138 9.45 17.14 7.94
C GLN A 138 8.67 16.58 6.75
N LEU A 139 9.04 16.98 5.52
CA LEU A 139 8.41 16.43 4.31
C LEU A 139 8.65 14.92 4.20
N ALA A 140 9.88 14.46 4.44
CA ALA A 140 10.22 13.04 4.36
C ALA A 140 9.47 12.20 5.40
N GLU A 141 9.32 12.69 6.63
CA GLU A 141 8.56 12.01 7.68
C GLU A 141 7.06 11.94 7.37
N SER A 142 6.49 13.04 6.88
CA SER A 142 5.08 13.09 6.45
C SER A 142 4.83 12.08 5.32
N LEU A 143 5.63 12.14 4.26
CA LEU A 143 5.52 11.19 3.15
C LEU A 143 5.73 9.74 3.58
N ALA A 144 6.67 9.46 4.51
CA ALA A 144 6.91 8.10 5.00
C ALA A 144 5.70 7.51 5.73
N ARG A 145 5.01 8.31 6.57
CA ARG A 145 3.78 7.88 7.26
C ARG A 145 2.69 7.49 6.25
N PHE A 146 2.53 8.27 5.18
CA PHE A 146 1.56 7.96 4.13
C PHE A 146 1.97 6.75 3.28
N ASN A 147 3.23 6.71 2.84
CA ASN A 147 3.76 5.65 1.98
C ASN A 147 3.78 4.28 2.66
N ALA A 148 3.80 4.23 3.99
CA ALA A 148 3.66 2.99 4.74
C ALA A 148 2.28 2.33 4.52
N LEU A 149 1.25 3.13 4.22
CA LEU A 149 -0.13 2.67 3.98
C LEU A 149 -0.44 2.57 2.48
N LEU A 150 -0.09 3.60 1.72
CA LEU A 150 -0.36 3.69 0.29
C LEU A 150 0.90 4.14 -0.48
N PRO A 151 1.79 3.21 -0.85
CA PRO A 151 3.05 3.53 -1.51
C PRO A 151 2.83 3.95 -2.98
N ILE A 152 2.59 5.24 -3.21
CA ILE A 152 2.52 5.79 -4.57
C ILE A 152 3.96 6.03 -5.07
N PRO A 153 4.39 5.47 -6.22
CA PRO A 153 5.79 5.48 -6.64
C PRO A 153 6.44 6.87 -6.65
N ASP A 154 5.72 7.91 -7.08
CA ASP A 154 6.23 9.28 -7.10
C ASP A 154 6.38 9.89 -5.71
N LEU A 155 5.47 9.59 -4.78
CA LEU A 155 5.58 10.00 -3.39
C LEU A 155 6.73 9.26 -2.68
N VAL A 156 6.94 7.98 -2.98
CA VAL A 156 8.09 7.20 -2.47
C VAL A 156 9.42 7.77 -2.99
N ARG A 157 9.47 8.15 -4.28
CA ARG A 157 10.64 8.83 -4.86
C ARG A 157 10.89 10.17 -4.18
N ALA A 158 9.84 10.97 -3.97
CA ALA A 158 9.94 12.25 -3.29
C ALA A 158 10.37 12.12 -1.83
N GLU A 159 9.87 11.11 -1.11
CA GLU A 159 10.27 10.81 0.26
C GLU A 159 11.78 10.51 0.34
N ARG A 160 12.26 9.56 -0.47
CA ARG A 160 13.69 9.19 -0.53
C ARG A 160 14.55 10.40 -0.87
N ARG A 161 14.09 11.23 -1.81
CA ARG A 161 14.80 12.45 -2.22
C ARG A 161 14.86 13.49 -1.10
N ALA A 162 13.74 13.77 -0.44
CA ALA A 162 13.67 14.69 0.69
C ALA A 162 14.56 14.21 1.84
N ARG A 163 14.50 12.92 2.17
CA ARG A 163 15.36 12.31 3.21
C ARG A 163 16.84 12.46 2.89
N HIS A 164 17.22 12.22 1.62
CA HIS A 164 18.60 12.39 1.18
C HIS A 164 19.06 13.85 1.26
N LEU A 165 18.23 14.81 0.86
CA LEU A 165 18.56 16.24 0.94
C LEU A 165 18.69 16.70 2.40
N SER A 166 17.80 16.27 3.29
CA SER A 166 17.91 16.54 4.73
C SER A 166 19.23 16.02 5.31
N LYS A 167 19.61 14.79 4.92
CA LYS A 167 20.88 14.20 5.32
C LYS A 167 22.07 15.01 4.80
N LEU A 168 22.05 15.42 3.53
CA LEU A 168 23.11 16.26 2.95
C LEU A 168 23.25 17.62 3.62
N GLU A 169 22.16 18.26 4.06
CA GLU A 169 22.22 19.51 4.83
C GLU A 169 22.94 19.31 6.17
N THR A 170 22.75 18.16 6.81
CA THR A 170 23.39 17.82 8.09
C THR A 170 24.87 17.47 7.89
N GLU A 171 25.17 16.63 6.90
CA GLU A 171 26.53 16.12 6.62
C GLU A 171 27.42 17.11 5.86
N LYS A 172 26.88 18.25 5.38
CA LYS A 172 27.64 19.25 4.59
C LYS A 172 28.91 19.74 5.29
N TRP A 173 28.91 19.74 6.62
CA TRP A 173 30.02 20.19 7.45
C TRP A 173 30.98 19.07 7.86
N GLU A 174 30.68 17.83 7.49
CA GLU A 174 31.55 16.69 7.70
C GLU A 174 32.46 16.51 6.48
N ILE A 175 33.77 16.46 6.72
CA ILE A 175 34.73 16.01 5.71
C ILE A 175 34.97 14.52 5.99
N PRO A 176 34.27 13.60 5.32
CA PRO A 176 34.49 12.19 5.55
C PRO A 176 35.90 11.83 5.11
N ALA A 177 36.65 11.15 5.97
CA ALA A 177 37.90 10.52 5.59
C ALA A 177 37.58 9.41 4.56
N ALA A 178 37.81 9.69 3.28
CA ALA A 178 37.60 8.72 2.23
C ALA A 178 38.71 7.65 2.31
N GLY A 179 38.33 6.43 2.69
CA GLY A 179 39.24 5.28 2.55
C GLY A 179 39.65 5.08 1.08
N THR A 180 40.83 4.51 0.86
CA THR A 180 41.36 4.22 -0.49
C THR A 180 40.36 3.38 -1.29
N LEU A 181 39.95 3.88 -2.45
CA LEU A 181 39.15 3.15 -3.43
C LEU A 181 40.08 2.34 -4.35
N PRO A 182 39.63 1.19 -4.89
CA PRO A 182 38.32 0.54 -4.73
C PRO A 182 38.14 -0.16 -3.36
N ARG A 183 36.90 -0.25 -2.89
CA ARG A 183 36.58 -0.96 -1.63
C ARG A 183 36.43 -2.45 -1.88
N TRP A 184 36.89 -3.27 -0.93
CA TRP A 184 36.50 -4.66 -0.83
C TRP A 184 34.98 -4.75 -0.71
N GLN A 185 34.36 -5.62 -1.51
CA GLN A 185 32.93 -5.93 -1.44
C GLN A 185 32.75 -7.44 -1.44
N ALA A 186 31.71 -7.92 -0.75
CA ALA A 186 31.33 -9.31 -0.84
C ALA A 186 30.88 -9.63 -2.28
N LEU A 187 31.44 -10.69 -2.87
CA LEU A 187 30.99 -11.19 -4.16
C LEU A 187 29.61 -11.83 -3.97
N PRO A 188 28.53 -11.32 -4.58
CA PRO A 188 27.20 -11.89 -4.41
C PRO A 188 27.08 -13.19 -5.23
N LEU A 189 27.61 -14.29 -4.69
CA LEU A 189 27.65 -15.60 -5.33
C LEU A 189 26.26 -16.10 -5.77
N GLU A 190 25.20 -15.68 -5.08
CA GLU A 190 23.80 -15.98 -5.42
C GLU A 190 23.38 -15.47 -6.82
N ARG A 191 24.08 -14.45 -7.33
CA ARG A 191 23.86 -13.89 -8.67
C ARG A 191 24.71 -14.55 -9.74
N CYS A 192 25.73 -15.32 -9.36
CA CYS A 192 26.53 -16.09 -10.29
C CYS A 192 25.66 -17.21 -10.86
N THR A 193 25.48 -17.23 -12.18
CA THR A 193 24.62 -18.19 -12.88
C THR A 193 24.99 -19.64 -12.57
N VAL A 194 26.29 -19.94 -12.46
CA VAL A 194 26.82 -21.27 -12.10
C VAL A 194 26.44 -21.66 -10.68
N VAL A 195 26.62 -20.76 -9.71
CA VAL A 195 26.28 -21.03 -8.30
C VAL A 195 24.78 -21.17 -8.11
N LYS A 196 23.98 -20.34 -8.79
CA LYS A 196 22.53 -20.43 -8.77
C LYS A 196 22.02 -21.77 -9.33
N ALA A 197 22.58 -22.22 -10.45
CA ALA A 197 22.24 -23.52 -11.04
C ALA A 197 22.67 -24.69 -10.13
N ALA A 198 23.87 -24.61 -9.56
CA ALA A 198 24.35 -25.59 -8.59
C ALA A 198 23.48 -25.64 -7.33
N GLN A 199 23.12 -24.49 -6.77
CA GLN A 199 22.24 -24.38 -5.60
C GLN A 199 20.86 -24.95 -5.90
N GLN A 200 20.25 -24.64 -7.05
CA GLN A 200 18.96 -25.22 -7.44
C GLN A 200 19.03 -26.75 -7.58
N SER A 201 20.11 -27.27 -8.18
CA SER A 201 20.32 -28.71 -8.32
C SER A 201 20.53 -29.40 -6.96
N MET A 202 21.38 -28.82 -6.10
CA MET A 202 21.67 -29.34 -4.76
C MET A 202 20.45 -29.25 -3.84
N SER A 203 19.70 -28.15 -3.87
CA SER A 203 18.44 -28.02 -3.13
C SER A 203 17.40 -29.02 -3.61
N GLY A 204 17.36 -29.34 -4.91
CA GLY A 204 16.51 -30.41 -5.44
C GLY A 204 16.92 -31.79 -4.91
N GLN A 205 18.22 -32.09 -4.89
CA GLN A 205 18.75 -33.33 -4.32
C GLN A 205 18.50 -33.43 -2.81
N LEU A 206 18.68 -32.34 -2.08
CA LEU A 206 18.39 -32.27 -0.65
C LEU A 206 16.90 -32.46 -0.38
N ALA A 207 16.01 -31.84 -1.15
CA ALA A 207 14.57 -32.04 -1.00
C ALA A 207 14.14 -33.49 -1.27
N VAL A 208 14.79 -34.18 -2.24
CA VAL A 208 14.57 -35.60 -2.50
C VAL A 208 15.06 -36.44 -1.32
N LEU A 209 16.24 -36.15 -0.77
CA LEU A 209 16.79 -36.85 0.39
C LEU A 209 15.96 -36.59 1.66
N GLU A 210 15.49 -35.36 1.86
CA GLU A 210 14.56 -34.98 2.93
C GLU A 210 13.22 -35.71 2.76
N SER A 211 12.73 -35.90 1.54
CA SER A 211 11.54 -36.71 1.25
C SER A 211 11.74 -38.20 1.56
N TYR A 212 12.95 -38.74 1.42
CA TYR A 212 13.25 -40.14 1.77
C TYR A 212 13.57 -40.31 3.26
N ALA A 213 14.13 -39.29 3.91
CA ALA A 213 14.45 -39.27 5.33
C ALA A 213 13.23 -38.90 6.21
N ALA A 214 12.20 -38.29 5.62
CA ALA A 214 10.89 -38.18 6.21
C ALA A 214 10.26 -39.58 6.25
N ASP A 215 10.61 -40.34 7.28
CA ASP A 215 9.93 -41.58 7.68
C ASP A 215 8.55 -41.22 8.29
N SER A 216 7.76 -40.43 7.54
CA SER A 216 6.45 -39.93 7.92
C SER A 216 5.36 -40.71 7.18
N SER A 217 4.34 -41.12 7.92
CA SER A 217 3.16 -41.68 7.29
C SER A 217 2.45 -40.59 6.47
N PRO A 218 1.82 -40.91 5.32
CA PRO A 218 1.00 -39.94 4.59
C PRO A 218 -0.05 -39.24 5.45
N MET A 219 -0.49 -39.89 6.53
CA MET A 219 -1.40 -39.33 7.54
C MET A 219 -0.73 -38.22 8.37
N ALA A 220 0.51 -38.43 8.80
CA ALA A 220 1.30 -37.43 9.51
C ALA A 220 1.57 -36.19 8.63
N ASP A 221 1.82 -36.39 7.34
CA ASP A 221 2.02 -35.28 6.38
C ASP A 221 0.75 -34.46 6.16
N LEU A 222 -0.40 -35.12 6.04
CA LEU A 222 -1.70 -34.44 5.94
C LEU A 222 -2.06 -33.70 7.23
N ALA A 223 -1.73 -34.25 8.40
CA ALA A 223 -1.92 -33.58 9.68
C ALA A 223 -1.01 -32.34 9.79
N ALA A 224 0.26 -32.47 9.39
CA ALA A 224 1.20 -31.35 9.34
C ALA A 224 0.77 -30.28 8.33
N LEU A 225 0.16 -30.65 7.21
CA LEU A 225 -0.41 -29.71 6.24
C LEU A 225 -1.64 -28.98 6.81
N ALA A 226 -2.53 -29.70 7.49
CA ALA A 226 -3.68 -29.10 8.16
C ALA A 226 -3.25 -28.08 9.23
N ASN A 227 -2.22 -28.42 10.03
CA ASN A 227 -1.65 -27.50 11.02
C ASN A 227 -1.01 -26.26 10.36
N ARG A 228 -0.25 -26.44 9.27
CA ARG A 228 0.34 -25.33 8.51
C ARG A 228 -0.73 -24.39 7.93
N LYS A 229 -1.84 -24.92 7.42
CA LYS A 229 -2.97 -24.11 6.96
C LYS A 229 -3.60 -23.30 8.09
N ALA A 230 -3.78 -23.90 9.27
CA ALA A 230 -4.35 -23.22 10.43
C ALA A 230 -3.45 -22.08 10.91
N ALA A 231 -2.15 -22.35 11.04
CA ALA A 231 -1.15 -21.35 11.41
C ALA A 231 -1.08 -20.20 10.39
N GLN A 232 -1.15 -20.51 9.09
CA GLN A 232 -1.18 -19.48 8.04
C GLN A 232 -2.44 -18.61 8.12
N GLN A 233 -3.61 -19.19 8.40
CA GLN A 233 -4.84 -18.43 8.57
C GLN A 233 -4.78 -17.52 9.80
N GLN A 234 -4.36 -18.06 10.94
CA GLN A 234 -4.17 -17.28 12.17
C GLN A 234 -3.17 -16.13 11.97
N GLY A 235 -2.05 -16.39 11.29
CA GLY A 235 -1.07 -15.35 10.98
C GLY A 235 -1.64 -14.23 10.10
N ARG A 236 -2.49 -14.55 9.11
CA ARG A 236 -3.15 -13.53 8.27
C ARG A 236 -4.19 -12.72 9.03
N ASP A 237 -4.98 -13.38 9.88
CA ASP A 237 -5.98 -12.70 10.69
C ASP A 237 -5.30 -11.77 11.72
N GLN A 238 -4.18 -12.21 12.31
CA GLN A 238 -3.36 -11.37 13.19
C GLN A 238 -2.78 -10.16 12.44
N GLN A 239 -2.21 -10.34 11.25
CA GLN A 239 -1.69 -9.23 10.43
C GLN A 239 -2.76 -8.18 10.12
N LEU A 240 -3.99 -8.61 9.81
CA LEU A 240 -5.10 -7.70 9.58
C LEU A 240 -5.51 -6.98 10.87
N ALA A 241 -5.55 -7.69 12.00
CA ALA A 241 -5.87 -7.09 13.30
C ALA A 241 -4.81 -6.06 13.73
N ASP A 242 -3.53 -6.38 13.55
CA ASP A 242 -2.41 -5.48 13.84
C ASP A 242 -2.47 -4.22 12.97
N LEU A 243 -2.80 -4.38 11.67
CA LEU A 243 -2.99 -3.24 10.77
C LEU A 243 -4.13 -2.33 11.23
N LYS A 244 -5.28 -2.91 11.58
CA LYS A 244 -6.42 -2.15 12.12
C LYS A 244 -6.06 -1.44 13.43
N ALA A 245 -5.34 -2.12 14.33
CA ALA A 245 -4.90 -1.56 15.59
C ALA A 245 -3.89 -0.40 15.39
N SER A 246 -2.99 -0.51 14.41
CA SER A 246 -2.03 0.55 14.08
C SER A 246 -2.69 1.84 13.55
N LEU A 247 -3.91 1.71 13.00
CA LEU A 247 -4.72 2.81 12.48
C LEU A 247 -5.82 3.24 13.46
N ALA A 248 -5.99 2.54 14.59
CA ALA A 248 -7.00 2.86 15.58
C ALA A 248 -6.57 4.10 16.37
N GLY A 249 -7.49 5.07 16.55
CA GLY A 249 -7.21 6.28 17.31
C GLY A 249 -6.25 7.26 16.61
N GLY A 250 -6.20 7.25 15.28
CA GLY A 250 -5.42 8.19 14.49
C GLY A 250 -5.66 9.65 14.92
N ASN A 251 -4.58 10.41 15.10
CA ASN A 251 -4.64 11.84 15.40
C ASN A 251 -4.62 12.65 14.09
N PRO A 252 -5.29 13.81 14.03
CA PRO A 252 -5.22 14.68 12.88
C PRO A 252 -3.78 15.16 12.65
N ASP A 253 -3.20 14.83 11.50
CA ASP A 253 -1.86 15.25 11.09
C ASP A 253 -1.94 16.62 10.42
N SER A 254 -1.43 17.66 11.08
CA SER A 254 -1.44 19.02 10.54
C SER A 254 -0.53 19.20 9.33
N SER A 255 0.45 18.31 9.13
CA SER A 255 1.35 18.30 7.96
C SER A 255 0.70 17.71 6.71
N MET A 256 -0.51 17.15 6.82
CA MET A 256 -1.25 16.60 5.71
C MET A 256 -2.64 17.21 5.62
N ARG A 257 -3.06 17.63 4.42
CA ARG A 257 -4.41 18.14 4.18
C ARG A 257 -5.08 17.36 3.07
N ALA A 258 -6.33 16.99 3.29
CA ALA A 258 -7.16 16.34 2.29
C ALA A 258 -8.39 17.17 1.96
N ARG A 259 -8.84 17.04 0.72
CA ARG A 259 -10.10 17.62 0.27
C ARG A 259 -10.71 16.80 -0.85
N LEU A 260 -11.99 16.45 -0.69
CA LEU A 260 -12.81 15.91 -1.75
C LEU A 260 -13.56 17.04 -2.47
N ILE A 261 -13.57 17.00 -3.79
CA ILE A 261 -14.32 17.92 -4.67
C ILE A 261 -15.09 17.12 -5.72
N GLY A 262 -16.16 17.72 -6.24
CA GLY A 262 -17.05 17.09 -7.23
C GLY A 262 -18.47 16.85 -6.67
N PRO A 263 -19.35 16.23 -7.47
CA PRO A 263 -19.08 15.77 -8.84
C PRO A 263 -18.91 16.96 -9.81
N GLY A 264 -18.14 16.79 -10.88
CA GLY A 264 -17.99 17.79 -11.93
C GLY A 264 -17.07 17.37 -13.07
N ASN A 265 -17.10 18.12 -14.18
CA ASN A 265 -16.14 17.95 -15.27
C ASN A 265 -14.76 18.54 -14.91
N ALA A 266 -13.75 18.33 -15.75
CA ALA A 266 -12.39 18.74 -15.45
C ALA A 266 -12.21 20.25 -15.16
N THR A 267 -12.99 21.12 -15.82
CA THR A 267 -12.97 22.57 -15.60
C THR A 267 -13.62 22.94 -14.26
N GLU A 268 -14.75 22.32 -13.93
CA GLU A 268 -15.44 22.50 -12.64
C GLU A 268 -14.57 22.01 -11.48
N LEU A 269 -13.93 20.84 -11.63
CA LEU A 269 -13.00 20.30 -10.65
C LEU A 269 -11.77 21.22 -10.47
N ARG A 270 -11.23 21.78 -11.57
CA ARG A 270 -10.16 22.78 -11.50
C ARG A 270 -10.59 24.01 -10.68
N GLN A 271 -11.77 24.57 -10.97
CA GLN A 271 -12.29 25.73 -10.23
C GLN A 271 -12.51 25.40 -8.75
N ALA A 272 -13.12 24.24 -8.47
CA ALA A 272 -13.38 23.78 -7.11
C ALA A 272 -12.07 23.53 -6.32
N LEU A 273 -11.02 23.03 -6.98
CA LEU A 273 -9.71 22.80 -6.36
C LEU A 273 -9.03 24.10 -5.95
N LEU A 274 -9.13 25.13 -6.78
CA LEU A 274 -8.53 26.45 -6.54
C LEU A 274 -9.39 27.35 -5.63
N ALA A 275 -10.68 27.05 -5.48
CA ALA A 275 -11.58 27.79 -4.60
C ALA A 275 -11.40 27.39 -3.12
N GLY A 276 -11.51 28.33 -2.18
CA GLY A 276 -11.47 28.07 -0.74
C GLY A 276 -10.15 28.46 -0.07
N ASP A 277 -10.08 28.31 1.25
CA ASP A 277 -8.93 28.73 2.06
C ASP A 277 -7.89 27.61 2.15
N ALA A 278 -7.01 27.57 1.14
CA ALA A 278 -5.91 26.60 1.07
C ALA A 278 -4.70 27.08 1.88
N PRO A 279 -3.84 26.15 2.37
CA PRO A 279 -2.57 26.51 2.98
C PRO A 279 -1.75 27.45 2.08
N GLY A 280 -1.15 28.48 2.68
CA GLY A 280 -0.52 29.57 1.96
C GLY A 280 0.97 29.35 1.67
N HIS A 281 1.66 30.45 1.36
CA HIS A 281 3.10 30.43 1.03
C HIS A 281 4.01 30.16 2.23
N GLU A 282 3.48 30.13 3.46
CA GLU A 282 4.22 29.71 4.65
C GLU A 282 4.72 28.26 4.55
N TRP A 283 4.04 27.43 3.76
CA TRP A 283 4.49 26.08 3.42
C TRP A 283 5.28 26.12 2.12
N VAL A 284 6.60 26.27 2.23
CA VAL A 284 7.52 26.43 1.09
C VAL A 284 7.90 25.12 0.42
N LEU A 285 7.70 23.99 1.09
CA LEU A 285 8.08 22.68 0.61
C LEU A 285 6.90 21.72 0.69
N CYS A 286 6.19 21.56 -0.43
CA CYS A 286 5.00 20.74 -0.51
C CYS A 286 5.07 19.70 -1.62
N ALA A 287 4.41 18.57 -1.41
CA ALA A 287 4.08 17.59 -2.44
C ALA A 287 2.58 17.32 -2.42
N GLY A 288 2.00 16.83 -3.51
CA GLY A 288 0.58 16.53 -3.54
C GLY A 288 0.22 15.39 -4.48
N ALA A 289 -0.88 14.73 -4.16
CA ALA A 289 -1.51 13.72 -4.99
C ALA A 289 -2.96 14.12 -5.26
N LEU A 290 -3.42 13.86 -6.48
CA LEU A 290 -4.79 14.05 -6.91
C LEU A 290 -5.29 12.72 -7.46
N LEU A 291 -6.31 12.17 -6.81
CA LEU A 291 -7.00 10.96 -7.25
C LEU A 291 -8.32 11.39 -7.86
N VAL A 292 -8.61 10.97 -9.09
CA VAL A 292 -9.83 11.34 -9.81
C VAL A 292 -10.55 10.07 -10.25
N GLY A 293 -11.86 10.00 -9.99
CA GLY A 293 -12.67 8.84 -10.33
C GLY A 293 -14.10 8.96 -9.83
N SER A 294 -14.81 7.84 -9.82
CA SER A 294 -16.14 7.75 -9.20
C SER A 294 -16.05 7.94 -7.68
N GLU A 295 -17.16 8.29 -7.05
CA GLU A 295 -17.22 8.35 -5.58
C GLU A 295 -16.88 6.99 -4.94
N LYS A 296 -17.34 5.89 -5.56
CA LYS A 296 -17.09 4.52 -5.11
C LYS A 296 -15.61 4.15 -5.22
N GLY A 297 -14.95 4.46 -6.34
CA GLY A 297 -13.51 4.21 -6.53
C GLY A 297 -12.62 5.02 -5.60
N LEU A 298 -13.08 6.20 -5.15
CA LEU A 298 -12.36 7.03 -4.18
C LEU A 298 -12.68 6.67 -2.71
N SER A 299 -13.76 5.93 -2.44
CA SER A 299 -14.27 5.67 -1.08
C SER A 299 -13.20 5.13 -0.12
N PHE A 300 -12.40 4.16 -0.57
CA PHE A 300 -11.35 3.56 0.24
C PHE A 300 -10.31 4.59 0.69
N VAL A 301 -9.75 5.37 -0.25
CA VAL A 301 -8.72 6.36 0.09
C VAL A 301 -9.32 7.56 0.82
N ARG A 302 -10.55 7.95 0.51
CA ARG A 302 -11.30 9.00 1.20
C ARG A 302 -11.45 8.66 2.69
N GLU A 303 -11.96 7.46 2.99
CA GLU A 303 -12.12 7.03 4.37
C GLU A 303 -10.77 6.86 5.08
N LEU A 304 -9.77 6.30 4.38
CA LEU A 304 -8.41 6.13 4.89
C LEU A 304 -7.81 7.44 5.40
N VAL A 305 -8.06 8.56 4.70
CA VAL A 305 -7.54 9.88 5.07
C VAL A 305 -8.45 10.66 6.02
N GLY A 306 -9.57 10.08 6.46
CA GLY A 306 -10.47 10.68 7.45
C GLY A 306 -11.65 11.49 6.88
N LEU A 307 -11.93 11.39 5.58
CA LEU A 307 -13.07 12.04 4.90
C LEU A 307 -14.25 11.09 4.68
#